data_AF-A0A0F9I3W9-F1
#
_entry.id   AF-A0A0F9I3W9-F1
#
_cell.length_a   1.000
_cell.length_b   1.000
_cell.length_c   1.000
_cell.angle_alpha   90.00
_cell.angle_beta   90.00
_cell.angle_gamma   90.00
#
_symmetry.space_group_name_H-M   'P 1'
#
loop_
_entity.id
_entity.type
_entity.pdbx_description
1 polymer ?
#
loop_
_entity_poly.entity_id
_entity_poly.type
_entity_poly.pdbx_seq_one_letter_code
_entity_poly.pdbx_strand_id
1 'polypeptide(L)' 'TEEVVLLVTSFGGLRSAVAEEEGTPCFAEGVVAFTDPPLFNGQGKRLIWKLKRKDFK' A
#
# COMPACT_ATOMS: atom_id res chain seq x y z
N THR A 1 5.55 8.77 8.92
CA THR A 1 4.86 8.85 7.61
C THR A 1 5.85 8.96 6.46
N GLU A 2 6.92 9.76 6.59
CA GLU A 2 7.96 9.89 5.55
C GLU A 2 8.69 8.57 5.25
N GLU A 3 8.97 7.74 6.25
CA GLU A 3 9.60 6.42 6.06
C GLU A 3 8.77 5.47 5.19
N VAL A 4 7.45 5.43 5.36
CA VAL A 4 6.55 4.58 4.56
C VAL A 4 6.51 5.07 3.11
N VAL A 5 6.56 6.38 2.90
CA VAL A 5 6.62 6.97 1.56
C VAL A 5 7.95 6.60 0.90
N LEU A 6 9.08 6.79 1.58
CA LEU A 6 10.42 6.42 1.10
C LEU A 6 10.54 4.93 0.76
N LEU A 7 9.98 4.04 1.58
CA LEU A 7 9.99 2.59 1.34
C LEU A 7 9.31 2.23 0.01
N VAL A 8 8.16 2.85 -0.27
CA VAL A 8 7.37 2.58 -1.48
C VAL A 8 7.96 3.27 -2.72
N THR A 9 8.57 4.45 -2.57
CA THR A 9 9.04 5.26 -3.70
C THR A 9 10.52 5.08 -4.05
N SER A 10 11.37 4.65 -3.11
CA SER A 10 12.84 4.79 -3.25
C SER A 10 13.59 3.46 -3.40
N PHE A 11 13.00 2.33 -3.01
CA PHE A 11 13.67 1.02 -3.00
C PHE A 11 13.23 0.06 -4.13
N GLY A 12 12.82 0.58 -5.29
CA GLY A 12 12.41 -0.26 -6.44
C GLY A 12 11.01 -0.88 -6.31
N GLY A 13 10.26 -0.54 -5.25
CA GLY A 13 8.92 -1.04 -4.99
C GLY A 13 8.87 -2.20 -3.99
N LEU A 14 7.68 -2.47 -3.45
CA LEU A 14 7.46 -3.60 -2.54
C LEU A 14 7.19 -4.86 -3.34
N ARG A 15 7.76 -6.00 -2.93
CA ARG A 15 7.42 -7.30 -3.52
C ARG A 15 6.08 -7.80 -2.99
N SER A 16 5.29 -8.41 -3.86
CA SER A 16 4.07 -9.09 -3.44
C SER A 16 4.41 -10.46 -2.88
N ALA A 17 4.27 -10.64 -1.56
CA ALA A 17 4.47 -11.95 -0.93
C ALA A 17 3.52 -13.01 -1.52
N VAL A 18 2.27 -12.64 -1.78
CA VAL A 18 1.27 -13.51 -2.41
C VAL A 18 1.72 -13.95 -3.80
N ALA A 19 2.23 -13.03 -4.62
CA ALA A 19 2.65 -13.37 -5.98
C ALA A 19 3.90 -14.27 -6.00
N GLU A 20 4.79 -14.13 -5.01
CA GLU A 20 5.92 -15.03 -4.82
C GLU A 20 5.42 -16.44 -4.44
N GLU A 21 4.44 -16.56 -3.54
CA GLU A 21 3.82 -17.84 -3.15
C GLU A 21 3.07 -18.52 -4.30
N GLU A 22 2.41 -17.73 -5.16
CA GLU A 22 1.70 -18.21 -6.36
C GLU A 22 2.62 -18.50 -7.55
N GLY A 23 3.95 -18.31 -7.41
CA GLY A 23 4.93 -18.60 -8.45
C GLY A 23 4.92 -17.59 -9.62
N THR A 24 4.39 -16.40 -9.40
CA THR A 24 4.36 -15.29 -10.38
C THR A 24 4.98 -14.02 -9.81
N PRO A 25 6.30 -14.02 -9.46
CA PRO A 25 6.92 -12.93 -8.71
C PRO A 25 6.73 -11.57 -9.38
N CYS A 26 6.09 -10.65 -8.65
CA CYS A 26 5.89 -9.28 -9.12
C CYS A 26 5.94 -8.29 -7.97
N PHE A 27 6.08 -7.02 -8.33
CA PHE A 27 5.99 -5.94 -7.36
C PHE A 27 4.52 -5.64 -7.03
N ALA A 28 4.22 -5.47 -5.75
CA ALA A 28 2.94 -5.01 -5.25
C ALA A 28 2.57 -3.64 -5.83
N GLU A 29 1.27 -3.41 -6.04
CA GLU A 29 0.74 -2.13 -6.52
C GLU A 29 1.10 -0.98 -5.58
N GLY A 30 1.08 -1.24 -4.28
CA GLY A 30 1.28 -0.23 -3.25
C GLY A 30 0.96 -0.74 -1.85
N VAL A 31 0.74 0.20 -0.93
CA VAL A 31 0.39 -0.07 0.47
C VAL A 31 -0.93 0.60 0.81
N VAL A 32 -1.75 -0.08 1.60
CA VAL A 32 -2.93 0.49 2.24
C VAL A 32 -2.68 0.54 3.74
N ALA A 33 -2.79 1.72 4.34
CA ALA A 33 -2.74 1.91 5.78
C ALA A 33 -4.12 2.34 6.29
N PHE A 34 -4.56 1.74 7.40
CA PHE A 34 -5.84 2.04 8.03
C PHE A 34 -5.71 1.85 9.54
N THR A 35 -6.67 2.39 10.29
CA THR A 35 -6.71 2.24 11.75
C THR A 35 -7.42 0.95 12.17
N ASP A 36 -6.97 0.37 13.27
CA ASP A 36 -7.64 -0.71 13.99
C ASP A 36 -7.83 -0.28 15.47
N PRO A 37 -9.07 -0.02 15.94
CA PRO A 37 -10.34 -0.22 15.23
C PRO A 37 -10.57 0.78 14.07
N PRO A 38 -11.50 0.47 13.13
CA PRO A 38 -11.79 1.37 12.01
C PRO A 38 -12.36 2.72 12.46
N LEU A 39 -11.70 3.80 12.05
CA LEU A 39 -12.19 5.17 12.26
C LEU A 39 -12.92 5.71 11.03
N PHE A 40 -13.94 6.53 11.25
CA PHE A 40 -14.75 7.16 10.20
C PHE A 40 -14.84 8.67 10.44
N ASN A 41 -14.94 9.45 9.36
CA ASN A 41 -15.21 10.87 9.46
C ASN A 41 -16.72 11.15 9.62
N GLY A 42 -17.11 12.40 9.85
CA GLY A 42 -18.52 12.81 10.00
C GLY A 42 -19.41 12.61 8.77
N GLN A 43 -18.85 12.16 7.64
CA GLN A 43 -19.57 11.79 6.41
C GLN A 43 -19.67 10.27 6.22
N GLY A 44 -19.25 9.48 7.20
CA GLY A 44 -19.24 8.01 7.13
C GLY A 44 -18.11 7.42 6.27
N LYS A 45 -17.12 8.23 5.84
CA LYS A 45 -15.97 7.73 5.09
C LYS A 45 -14.91 7.19 6.05
N ARG A 46 -14.38 5.99 5.75
CA ARG A 46 -13.33 5.37 6.55
C ARG A 46 -11.99 6.10 6.39
N LEU A 47 -11.27 6.25 7.49
CA LEU A 47 -9.92 6.78 7.52
C LEU A 47 -8.93 5.74 6.98
N ILE A 48 -8.48 5.93 5.74
CA ILE A 48 -7.59 5.03 5.01
C ILE A 48 -6.63 5.88 4.17
N TRP A 49 -5.36 5.47 4.12
CA TRP A 49 -4.36 5.98 3.19
C TRP A 49 -3.99 4.89 2.20
N LYS A 50 -3.87 5.25 0.93
CA LYS A 50 -3.40 4.37 -0.14
C LYS A 50 -2.23 5.04 -0.82
N LEU A 51 -1.09 4.36 -0.86
CA LEU A 51 0.09 4.80 -1.59
C LEU A 51 0.34 3.81 -2.70
N LYS A 52 0.31 4.26 -3.96
CA LYS A 52 0.49 3.42 -5.15
C LYS A 52 1.73 3.86 -5.91
N ARG A 53 2.39 2.91 -6.58
CA ARG A 53 3.47 3.25 -7.52
C ARG A 53 2.90 4.00 -8.73
N LYS A 54 3.64 5.00 -9.22
CA LYS A 54 3.20 5.91 -10.29
C LYS A 54 2.90 5.19 -11.61
N ASP A 55 3.59 4.07 -11.87
CA ASP A 55 3.51 3.33 -13.14
C ASP A 55 2.53 2.15 -13.12
N PHE A 56 1.66 2.05 -12.10
CA PHE A 56 0.59 1.05 -12.10
C PHE A 56 -0.59 1.59 -12.95
N LYS A 57 -0.63 1.20 -14.22
CA LYS A 57 -1.78 1.37 -15.12
C LYS A 57 -2.77 0.22 -14.97
#